data_AF-A0A7C4XPF1-F1
#
_entry.id   AF-A0A7C4XPF1-F1
#
_cell.length_a   1.000
_cell.length_b   1.000
_cell.length_c   1.000
_cell.angle_alpha   90.00
_cell.angle_beta   90.00
_cell.angle_gamma   90.00
#
_symmetry.space_group_name_H-M   'P 1'
#
loop_
_entity.id
_entity.type
_entity.pdbx_description
1 polymer ?
#
loop_
_entity_poly.entity_id
_entity_poly.type
_entity_poly.pdbx_seq_one_letter_code
_entity_poly.pdbx_strand_id
1 'polypeptide(L)'
;YFEKTFLRGKPGTTVEVTIENEGNTTHTFTIDDQDIDEELDQGDSTEVTVQIPDTGEPVEFYCRFHEGQGMKGAFYTQKARGSSAGKSGSSGSSGSSGNTAGSTGPTTTPTLDGGFGY
;
A
#
# COMPACT_ATOMS: atom_id res chain seq x y z
N TYR A 1 -20.05 7.71 7.11
CA TYR A 1 -19.60 6.43 6.50
C TYR A 1 -18.23 6.65 5.90
N PHE A 2 -17.44 5.61 5.64
CA PHE A 2 -16.20 5.76 4.88
C PHE A 2 -16.50 5.64 3.39
N GLU A 3 -16.02 6.57 2.57
CA GLU A 3 -16.21 6.53 1.11
C GLU A 3 -15.60 5.26 0.51
N LYS A 4 -14.42 4.88 0.99
CA LYS A 4 -13.73 3.64 0.59
C LYS A 4 -13.72 2.65 1.75
N THR A 5 -14.35 1.50 1.53
CA THR A 5 -14.44 0.40 2.51
C THR A 5 -13.67 -0.85 2.09
N PHE A 6 -13.15 -0.88 0.86
CA PHE A 6 -12.33 -1.95 0.32
C PHE A 6 -11.03 -1.38 -0.24
N LEU A 7 -9.99 -1.37 0.59
CA LEU A 7 -8.66 -0.89 0.21
C LEU A 7 -7.75 -2.08 -0.08
N ARG A 8 -6.83 -1.93 -1.04
CA ARG A 8 -5.91 -3.01 -1.42
C ARG A 8 -4.51 -2.70 -0.93
N GLY A 9 -3.93 -3.66 -0.21
CA GLY A 9 -2.55 -3.62 0.25
C GLY A 9 -1.74 -4.80 -0.27
N LYS A 10 -0.42 -4.64 -0.37
CA LYS A 10 0.50 -5.77 -0.59
C LYS A 10 0.81 -6.40 0.79
N PRO A 11 0.80 -7.73 0.94
CA PRO A 11 1.25 -8.37 2.18
C PRO A 11 2.66 -7.93 2.57
N GLY A 12 2.90 -7.70 3.87
CA GLY A 12 4.22 -7.33 4.40
C GLY A 12 4.63 -5.90 4.14
N THR A 13 3.67 -5.02 3.84
CA THR A 13 3.97 -3.61 3.53
C THR A 13 3.21 -2.69 4.46
N THR A 14 3.68 -1.46 4.51
CA THR A 14 3.00 -0.38 5.20
C THR A 14 2.41 0.56 4.16
N VAL A 15 1.19 1.04 4.41
CA VAL A 15 0.48 1.98 3.54
C VAL A 15 0.20 3.25 4.35
N GLU A 16 0.55 4.40 3.80
CA GLU A 16 0.16 5.70 4.31
C GLU A 16 -1.23 6.05 3.80
N VAL A 17 -2.11 6.47 4.70
CA VAL A 17 -3.53 6.72 4.40
C VAL A 17 -3.88 8.09 4.94
N THR A 18 -4.23 9.00 4.03
CA THR A 18 -4.85 10.27 4.39
C THR A 18 -6.33 10.03 4.66
N ILE A 19 -6.80 10.51 5.81
CA ILE A 19 -8.19 10.48 6.23
C ILE A 19 -8.65 11.92 6.36
N GLU A 20 -9.83 12.21 5.81
CA GLU A 20 -10.47 13.51 5.92
C GLU A 20 -11.92 13.32 6.36
N ASN A 21 -12.37 14.14 7.31
CA ASN A 21 -13.77 14.18 7.70
C ASN A 21 -14.50 15.29 6.95
N GLU A 22 -14.99 14.96 5.76
CA GLU A 22 -15.85 15.84 4.95
C GLU A 22 -17.30 15.96 5.50
N GLY A 23 -17.61 15.27 6.61
CA GLY A 23 -18.92 15.26 7.24
C GLY A 23 -19.20 16.46 8.15
N ASN A 24 -20.36 16.43 8.81
CA ASN A 24 -20.79 17.46 9.77
C ASN A 24 -20.81 16.96 11.23
N THR A 25 -20.18 15.81 11.50
CA THR A 25 -20.13 15.21 12.84
C THR A 25 -18.78 14.57 13.05
N THR A 26 -18.34 14.49 14.31
CA THR A 26 -17.06 13.87 14.68
C THR A 26 -17.06 12.38 14.33
N HIS A 27 -15.95 11.92 13.77
CA HIS A 27 -15.74 10.55 13.36
C HIS A 27 -14.42 10.03 13.92
N THR A 28 -14.25 8.72 13.87
CA THR A 28 -13.00 8.05 14.21
C THR A 28 -12.54 7.16 13.09
N PHE A 29 -11.23 6.98 12.99
CA PHE A 29 -10.59 5.91 12.25
C PHE A 29 -9.84 5.03 13.24
N THR A 30 -10.40 3.85 13.50
CA THR A 30 -9.92 2.93 14.54
C THR A 30 -9.48 1.60 13.91
N ILE A 31 -8.29 1.11 14.30
CA ILE A 31 -7.76 -0.22 14.01
C ILE A 31 -7.19 -0.80 15.32
N ASP A 32 -7.95 -1.68 15.96
CA ASP A 32 -7.60 -2.23 17.29
C ASP A 32 -6.27 -2.99 17.29
N ASP A 33 -6.03 -3.83 16.28
CA ASP A 33 -4.82 -4.66 16.19
C ASP A 33 -3.52 -3.86 16.01
N GLN A 34 -3.62 -2.55 15.77
CA GLN A 34 -2.49 -1.66 15.51
C GLN A 34 -2.44 -0.45 16.44
N ASP A 35 -3.30 -0.40 17.46
CA ASP A 35 -3.41 0.72 18.40
C ASP A 35 -3.62 2.09 17.71
N ILE A 36 -4.36 2.10 16.60
CA ILE A 36 -4.73 3.33 15.87
C ILE A 36 -6.14 3.71 16.29
N ASP A 37 -6.32 4.92 16.84
CA ASP A 37 -7.63 5.53 17.11
C ASP A 37 -7.54 7.05 16.93
N GLU A 38 -7.78 7.51 15.69
CA GLU A 38 -7.78 8.92 15.36
C GLU A 38 -9.21 9.47 15.43
N GLU A 39 -9.46 10.50 16.25
CA GLU A 39 -10.71 11.26 16.27
C GLU A 39 -10.55 12.50 15.38
N LEU A 40 -11.49 12.70 14.46
CA LEU A 40 -11.50 13.81 13.50
C LEU A 40 -12.80 14.60 13.63
N ASP A 41 -12.71 15.89 13.95
CA ASP A 41 -13.83 16.81 13.88
C ASP A 41 -14.16 17.17 12.43
N GLN A 42 -15.22 17.97 12.24
CA GLN A 42 -15.60 18.43 10.91
C GLN A 42 -14.46 19.21 10.24
N GLY A 43 -14.07 18.77 9.04
CA GLY A 43 -13.04 19.42 8.23
C GLY A 43 -11.60 19.07 8.63
N ASP A 44 -11.41 18.22 9.64
CA ASP A 44 -10.08 17.74 10.01
C ASP A 44 -9.56 16.71 9.01
N SER A 45 -8.23 16.67 8.88
CA SER A 45 -7.51 15.65 8.13
C SER A 45 -6.29 15.17 8.91
N THR A 46 -5.98 13.88 8.78
CA THR A 46 -4.80 13.24 9.38
C THR A 46 -4.21 12.20 8.45
N GLU A 47 -2.94 11.87 8.64
CA GLU A 47 -2.24 10.78 7.94
C GLU A 47 -1.93 9.67 8.93
N VAL A 48 -2.35 8.45 8.62
CA VAL A 48 -2.07 7.26 9.42
C VAL A 48 -1.26 6.25 8.63
N THR A 49 -0.42 5.53 9.35
CA THR A 49 0.44 4.48 8.82
C THR A 49 -0.16 3.12 9.16
N VAL A 50 -0.70 2.40 8.15
CA VAL A 50 -1.35 1.10 8.33
C VAL A 50 -0.43 -0.03 7.89
N GLN A 51 -0.19 -1.01 8.76
CA GLN A 51 0.59 -2.19 8.46
C GLN A 51 -0.30 -3.28 7.85
N ILE A 52 0.11 -3.83 6.70
CA ILE A 52 -0.57 -4.94 6.03
C ILE A 52 0.18 -6.22 6.37
N PRO A 53 -0.43 -7.18 7.09
CA PRO A 53 0.27 -8.35 7.57
C PRO A 53 0.73 -9.25 6.41
N ASP A 54 1.89 -9.88 6.57
CA ASP A 54 2.43 -10.87 5.62
C ASP A 54 1.51 -12.07 5.42
N THR A 55 0.70 -12.40 6.43
CA THR A 55 -0.28 -13.50 6.40
C THR A 55 -1.36 -13.29 5.34
N GLY A 56 -1.59 -12.03 4.94
CA GLY A 56 -2.63 -11.64 4.02
C GLY A 56 -4.01 -11.52 4.67
N GLU A 57 -4.11 -11.67 5.99
CA GLU A 57 -5.33 -11.43 6.76
C GLU A 57 -5.82 -9.99 6.55
N PRO A 58 -7.15 -9.77 6.47
CA PRO A 58 -7.69 -8.43 6.37
C PRO A 58 -7.33 -7.59 7.60
N VAL A 59 -7.09 -6.30 7.38
CA VAL A 59 -6.96 -5.31 8.46
C VAL A 59 -8.25 -4.51 8.49
N GLU A 60 -9.09 -4.75 9.48
CA GLU A 60 -10.36 -4.05 9.63
C GLU A 60 -10.16 -2.65 10.23
N PHE A 61 -10.93 -1.68 9.74
CA PHE A 61 -11.01 -0.36 10.32
C PHE A 61 -12.47 0.05 10.47
N TYR A 62 -12.77 0.85 11.48
CA TYR A 62 -14.13 1.29 11.76
C TYR A 62 -14.17 2.65 12.46
N CYS A 63 -15.37 3.22 12.57
CA CYS A 63 -15.63 4.39 13.40
C CYS A 63 -16.35 3.91 14.66
N ARG A 64 -15.74 4.06 15.84
CA ARG A 64 -16.29 3.59 17.12
C ARG A 64 -17.65 4.20 17.48
N PHE A 65 -17.99 5.35 16.91
CA PHE A 65 -19.31 5.99 17.10
C PHE A 65 -20.43 5.38 16.24
N HIS A 66 -20.09 4.81 15.09
CA HIS A 66 -21.05 4.43 14.05
C HIS A 66 -20.84 3.00 13.52
N GLU A 67 -20.06 2.17 14.22
CA GLU A 67 -19.78 0.79 13.83
C GLU A 67 -21.06 -0.03 13.69
N GLY A 68 -21.97 0.08 14.66
CA GLY A 68 -23.29 -0.58 14.62
C GLY A 68 -24.21 -0.11 13.48
N GLN A 69 -23.86 1.00 12.83
CA GLN A 69 -24.55 1.53 11.64
C GLN A 69 -23.83 1.14 10.34
N GLY A 70 -22.74 0.36 10.43
CA GLY A 70 -21.99 -0.14 9.29
C GLY A 70 -20.84 0.76 8.83
N MET A 71 -20.42 1.76 9.62
CA MET A 71 -19.26 2.58 9.29
C MET A 71 -17.95 1.82 9.56
N LYS A 72 -17.63 0.92 8.64
CA LYS A 72 -16.46 0.05 8.69
C LYS A 72 -15.97 -0.33 7.29
N GLY A 73 -14.71 -0.73 7.20
CA GLY A 73 -14.07 -1.22 6.00
C GLY A 73 -12.87 -2.10 6.36
N ALA A 74 -12.13 -2.54 5.35
CA ALA A 74 -10.87 -3.24 5.58
C ALA A 74 -9.87 -3.06 4.44
N PHE A 75 -8.60 -3.23 4.78
CA PHE A 75 -7.54 -3.48 3.83
C PHE A 75 -7.47 -4.96 3.53
N TYR A 76 -7.55 -5.30 2.25
CA TYR A 76 -7.45 -6.67 1.77
C TYR A 76 -6.19 -6.87 0.97
N THR A 77 -5.63 -8.06 1.07
CA THR A 77 -4.55 -8.48 0.20
C THR A 77 -5.11 -9.24 -1.00
N GLN A 78 -4.56 -8.99 -2.18
CA GLN A 78 -4.64 -10.02 -3.20
C GLN A 78 -3.64 -11.10 -2.78
N LYS A 79 -4.11 -12.28 -2.40
CA LYS A 79 -3.23 -13.45 -2.33
C LYS A 79 -2.49 -13.48 -3.65
N ALA A 80 -1.17 -13.32 -3.60
CA ALA A 80 -0.36 -13.48 -4.80
C ALA A 80 -0.76 -14.83 -5.39
N ARG A 81 -1.47 -14.81 -6.54
CA ARG A 81 -1.56 -15.99 -7.39
C ARG A 81 -0.11 -16.24 -7.71
N GLY A 82 0.45 -17.27 -7.04
CA GLY A 82 1.87 -17.35 -6.75
C GLY A 82 2.64 -16.76 -7.89
N SER A 83 3.38 -15.67 -7.63
CA SER A 83 4.37 -15.20 -8.57
C SER A 83 5.22 -16.43 -8.82
N SER A 84 4.93 -17.14 -9.92
CA SER A 84 5.79 -18.19 -10.41
C SER A 84 7.11 -17.48 -10.52
N ALA A 85 8.01 -17.82 -9.60
CA ALA A 85 9.40 -17.48 -9.71
C ALA A 85 9.79 -18.02 -11.08
N GLY A 86 9.72 -17.15 -12.09
CA GLY A 86 10.37 -17.35 -13.35
C GLY A 86 11.84 -17.43 -13.00
N LYS A 87 12.31 -18.65 -12.71
CA LYS A 87 13.68 -19.04 -12.99
C LYS A 87 13.85 -18.75 -14.49
N SER A 88 14.26 -17.53 -14.83
CA SER A 88 14.95 -17.30 -16.10
C SER A 88 16.40 -17.71 -15.87
N GLY A 89 16.59 -19.02 -15.70
CA GLY A 89 17.83 -19.67 -16.05
C GLY A 89 17.62 -20.26 -17.43
N SER A 90 18.24 -19.66 -18.44
CA SER A 90 18.66 -20.43 -19.60
C SER A 90 19.97 -19.87 -20.16
N SER A 91 20.94 -20.76 -20.12
CA SER A 91 22.30 -20.70 -20.59
C SER A 91 22.40 -20.99 -22.10
N GLY A 92 23.25 -20.21 -22.78
CA GLY A 92 24.00 -20.57 -23.99
C GLY A 92 23.27 -20.36 -25.32
N SER A 93 23.91 -20.02 -26.44
CA SER A 93 25.27 -19.63 -26.83
C SER A 93 25.13 -19.20 -28.32
N SER A 94 25.74 -18.14 -28.84
CA SER A 94 26.97 -18.20 -29.65
C SER A 94 27.05 -16.93 -30.51
N GLY A 95 28.22 -16.28 -30.63
CA GLY A 95 28.41 -15.18 -31.58
C GLY A 95 29.58 -14.26 -31.22
N SER A 96 30.80 -14.70 -31.54
CA SER A 96 32.06 -13.97 -31.40
C SER A 96 32.11 -12.73 -32.29
N SER A 97 32.60 -11.59 -31.77
CA SER A 97 33.74 -10.80 -32.31
C SER A 97 33.85 -9.39 -31.69
N GLY A 98 35.06 -9.03 -31.19
CA GLY A 98 35.59 -7.67 -31.36
C GLY A 98 35.74 -6.74 -30.15
N ASN A 99 36.85 -6.88 -29.42
CA ASN A 99 37.76 -5.85 -28.89
C ASN A 99 37.28 -4.68 -27.98
N THR A 100 37.82 -4.73 -26.75
CA THR A 100 38.63 -3.68 -26.06
C THR A 100 37.95 -2.56 -25.26
N ALA A 101 38.39 -2.52 -23.99
CA ALA A 101 38.52 -1.40 -23.04
C ALA A 101 37.35 -1.06 -22.08
N GLY A 102 37.59 -1.32 -20.79
CA GLY A 102 37.78 -0.22 -19.84
C GLY A 102 36.63 0.16 -18.89
N SER A 103 36.81 -0.24 -17.62
CA SER A 103 36.59 0.59 -16.42
C SER A 103 35.15 0.94 -15.94
N THR A 104 34.81 0.35 -14.78
CA THR A 104 34.18 0.97 -13.59
C THR A 104 32.94 1.87 -13.74
N GLY A 105 31.78 1.38 -13.27
CA GLY A 105 30.64 2.21 -12.85
C GLY A 105 30.95 3.07 -11.60
N PRO A 106 30.00 3.92 -11.14
CA PRO A 106 28.81 3.39 -10.49
C PRO A 106 27.47 4.15 -10.70
N THR A 107 26.39 3.40 -10.44
CA THR A 107 25.11 3.75 -9.79
C THR A 107 24.46 5.11 -10.10
N THR A 108 23.40 5.08 -10.92
CA THR A 108 22.36 6.12 -10.96
C THR A 108 21.06 5.60 -10.35
N THR A 109 20.63 6.26 -9.28
CA THR A 109 19.30 6.17 -8.67
C THR A 109 18.24 6.69 -9.65
N PRO A 110 17.14 5.98 -9.93
CA PRO A 110 16.04 6.58 -10.68
C PRO A 110 15.12 7.38 -9.75
N THR A 111 15.15 8.70 -9.90
CA THR A 111 14.11 9.63 -9.45
C THR A 111 12.88 9.42 -10.35
N LEU A 112 11.73 9.09 -9.76
CA LEU A 112 10.47 8.98 -10.51
C LEU A 112 9.79 10.35 -10.47
N ASP A 113 10.05 11.14 -11.51
CA ASP A 113 9.29 12.35 -11.83
C ASP A 113 7.95 11.97 -12.44
N GLY A 114 6.92 12.75 -12.12
CA GLY A 114 5.52 12.45 -12.34
C GLY A 114 5.07 12.45 -13.81
N GLY A 115 3.94 11.79 -14.05
CA GLY A 115 3.26 11.86 -15.34
C GLY A 115 1.86 11.25 -15.27
N PHE A 116 0.86 12.12 -15.09
CA PHE A 116 -0.55 11.79 -15.28
C PHE A 116 -0.85 11.64 -16.78
N GLY A 117 -1.63 10.62 -17.14
CA GLY A 117 -2.14 10.42 -18.49
C GLY A 117 -3.50 9.73 -18.44
N TYR A 118 -4.54 10.54 -18.66
CA TYR A 118 -5.98 10.31 -18.89
C TYR A 118 -6.72 9.14 -18.22
#